data_AF-A0A4Q0LRA5-F1
#
_entry.id   AF-A0A4Q0LRA5-F1
#
_cell.length_a   1.000
_cell.length_b   1.000
_cell.length_c   1.000
_cell.angle_alpha   90.00
_cell.angle_beta   90.00
_cell.angle_gamma   90.00
#
_symmetry.space_group_name_H-M   'P 1'
#
loop_
_entity.id
_entity.type
_entity.pdbx_description
1 polymer ?
#
loop_
_entity_poly.entity_id
_entity_poly.type
_entity_poly.pdbx_seq_one_letter_code
_entity_poly.pdbx_strand_id
1 'polypeptide(L)'
;MTNSNSSISKHYHQLTSVQRGQIQAMLDSGITSRTVIAQEVGCHKSTISREIKRGSVLQRDSSYLLYEHYYADTAQIYYEKRRKNCYQRNPLKHYAVFLRMLSRRFKAKFDATSIDEFVGEF
;
A
#
# COMPACT_ATOMS: atom_id res chain seq x y z
N MET A 1 1.01 38.65 1.81
CA MET A 1 0.97 37.21 2.16
C MET A 1 -0.13 36.57 1.33
N THR A 2 0.20 35.86 0.26
CA THR A 2 -0.80 35.25 -0.65
C THR A 2 -1.01 33.79 -0.26
N ASN A 3 -2.12 33.47 0.41
CA ASN A 3 -2.57 32.10 0.62
C ASN A 3 -3.09 31.54 -0.71
N SER A 4 -2.23 30.81 -1.43
CA SER A 4 -2.63 30.01 -2.59
C SER A 4 -3.39 28.77 -2.09
N ASN A 5 -4.68 28.94 -1.79
CA ASN A 5 -5.60 27.84 -1.51
C ASN A 5 -5.94 27.12 -2.82
N SER A 6 -4.98 26.35 -3.36
CA SER A 6 -5.21 25.48 -4.50
C SER A 6 -6.06 24.29 -4.07
N SER A 7 -7.33 24.27 -4.47
CA SER A 7 -8.30 23.17 -4.34
C SER A 7 -7.97 21.95 -5.23
N ILE A 8 -6.69 21.73 -5.54
CA ILE A 8 -6.25 20.55 -6.28
C ILE A 8 -6.19 19.41 -5.28
N SER A 9 -7.11 18.45 -5.43
CA SER A 9 -7.04 17.15 -4.76
C SER A 9 -5.64 16.57 -4.97
N LYS A 10 -4.79 16.62 -3.94
CA LYS A 10 -3.51 15.94 -3.98
C LYS A 10 -3.83 14.45 -4.00
N HIS A 11 -3.64 13.82 -5.15
CA HIS A 11 -3.75 12.37 -5.26
C HIS A 11 -2.87 11.71 -4.18
N TYR A 12 -3.31 10.59 -3.64
CA TYR A 12 -2.53 9.87 -2.65
C TYR A 12 -1.23 9.34 -3.28
N HIS A 13 -0.10 9.61 -2.63
CA HIS A 13 1.20 9.07 -3.03
C HIS A 13 1.83 8.36 -1.84
N GLN A 14 2.53 7.27 -2.14
CA GLN A 14 3.33 6.54 -1.15
C GLN A 14 4.62 7.32 -0.88
N LEU A 15 5.15 7.22 0.34
CA LEU A 15 6.47 7.78 0.65
C LEU A 15 7.55 7.14 -0.23
N THR A 16 8.45 7.95 -0.75
CA THR A 16 9.64 7.48 -1.49
C THR A 16 10.72 7.01 -0.52
N SER A 17 11.72 6.28 -1.01
CA SER A 17 12.89 5.89 -0.22
C SER A 17 13.64 7.11 0.33
N VAL A 18 13.78 8.17 -0.47
CA VAL A 18 14.39 9.43 -0.05
C VAL A 18 13.61 10.07 1.10
N GLN A 19 12.28 10.14 1.00
CA GLN A 19 11.44 10.67 2.08
C GLN A 19 11.54 9.83 3.35
N ARG A 20 11.62 8.51 3.23
CA ARG A 20 11.86 7.63 4.39
C ARG A 20 13.22 7.91 5.04
N GLY A 21 14.26 8.12 4.24
CA GLY A 21 15.60 8.50 4.72
C GLY A 21 15.59 9.85 5.44
N GLN A 22 14.87 10.85 4.92
CA GLN A 22 14.69 12.14 5.60
C GLN A 22 14.02 11.98 6.97
N ILE A 23 12.95 11.17 7.05
CA ILE A 23 12.28 10.87 8.32
C ILE A 23 13.26 10.26 9.32
N GLN A 24 14.05 9.28 8.89
CA GLN A 24 15.05 8.64 9.75
C GLN A 24 16.09 9.65 10.24
N ALA A 25 16.71 10.42 9.34
CA ALA A 25 17.73 11.40 9.69
C ALA A 25 17.22 12.45 10.70
N MET A 26 15.96 12.90 10.55
CA MET A 26 15.35 13.84 11.49
C MET A 26 15.11 13.21 12.87
N LEU A 27 14.63 11.96 12.92
CA LEU A 27 14.43 11.24 14.18
C LEU A 27 15.76 10.99 14.90
N ASP A 28 16.80 10.60 14.15
CA ASP A 28 18.15 10.38 14.67
C ASP A 28 18.79 11.68 15.19
N SER A 29 18.42 12.80 14.59
CA SER A 29 18.79 14.15 15.07
C SER A 29 17.96 14.62 16.28
N GLY A 30 17.08 13.78 16.83
CA GLY A 30 16.24 14.07 17.99
C GLY A 30 14.94 14.83 17.68
N ILE A 31 14.64 15.11 16.41
CA ILE A 31 13.39 15.79 16.02
C ILE A 31 12.25 14.77 16.02
N THR A 32 11.45 14.76 17.08
CA THR A 32 10.33 13.81 17.25
C THR A 32 8.96 14.40 16.91
N SER A 33 8.88 15.70 16.64
CA SER A 33 7.63 16.38 16.29
C SER A 33 7.16 15.97 14.90
N ARG A 34 6.07 15.18 14.85
CA ARG A 34 5.45 14.68 13.61
C ARG A 34 4.99 15.81 12.69
N THR A 35 4.62 16.97 13.24
CA THR A 35 4.21 18.13 12.45
C THR A 35 5.40 18.74 11.72
N VAL A 36 6.54 18.86 12.40
CA VAL A 36 7.79 19.40 11.82
C VAL A 36 8.31 18.48 10.72
N ILE A 37 8.41 17.17 11.01
CA ILE A 37 8.83 16.17 10.02
C ILE A 37 7.89 16.18 8.80
N ALA A 38 6.58 16.30 9.03
CA ALA A 38 5.61 16.32 7.93
C ALA A 38 5.74 17.56 7.03
N GLN A 39 6.02 18.72 7.61
CA GLN A 39 6.29 19.95 6.86
C GLN A 39 7.55 19.81 5.99
N GLU A 40 8.63 19.28 6.57
CA GLU A 40 9.90 19.08 5.87
C GLU A 40 9.79 18.05 4.73
N VAL A 41 9.17 16.90 5.01
CA VAL A 41 8.99 15.80 4.03
C VAL A 41 7.94 16.15 2.97
N GLY A 42 7.09 17.15 3.22
CA GLY A 42 6.03 17.57 2.31
C GLY A 42 4.80 16.64 2.32
N CYS A 43 4.44 16.07 3.47
CA CYS A 43 3.28 15.19 3.61
C CYS A 43 2.40 15.57 4.81
N HIS A 44 1.32 14.82 5.05
CA HIS A 44 0.44 15.09 6.19
C HIS A 44 0.98 14.44 7.47
N LYS A 45 0.78 15.06 8.64
CA LYS A 45 1.25 14.53 9.95
C LYS A 45 0.81 13.10 10.25
N SER A 46 -0.38 12.72 9.78
CA SER A 46 -0.91 11.37 9.95
C SER A 46 -0.20 10.34 9.06
N THR A 47 0.42 10.75 7.96
CA THR A 47 1.29 9.90 7.14
C THR A 47 2.56 9.58 7.93
N ILE A 48 3.25 10.58 8.48
CA ILE A 48 4.44 10.38 9.32
C ILE A 48 4.14 9.47 10.51
N SER A 49 3.04 9.73 11.24
CA SER A 49 2.69 8.91 12.40
C SER A 49 2.43 7.44 12.04
N ARG A 50 1.79 7.17 10.88
CA ARG A 50 1.53 5.80 10.43
C ARG A 50 2.81 5.14 9.90
N GLU A 51 3.67 5.89 9.23
CA GLU A 51 4.94 5.40 8.72
C GLU A 51 5.82 4.95 9.88
N ILE A 52 6.04 5.81 10.87
CA ILE A 52 6.85 5.48 12.06
C ILE A 52 6.27 4.23 12.74
N LYS A 53 4.96 4.20 13.00
CA LYS A 53 4.32 3.03 13.63
C LYS A 53 4.53 1.72 12.85
N ARG A 54 4.61 1.79 11.52
CA ARG A 54 4.75 0.61 10.65
C ARG A 54 6.20 0.24 10.36
N GLY A 55 7.11 1.21 10.43
CA GLY A 55 8.53 1.07 10.10
C GLY A 55 9.45 0.94 11.31
N SER A 56 8.95 1.23 12.52
CA SER A 56 9.69 0.98 13.76
C SER A 56 9.87 -0.50 14.03
N VAL A 57 11.05 -0.86 14.53
CA VAL A 57 11.45 -2.23 14.87
C VAL A 57 12.05 -2.22 16.28
N LEU A 58 11.81 -3.30 17.03
CA LEU A 58 12.44 -3.52 18.33
C LEU A 58 13.92 -3.90 18.15
N GLN A 59 14.81 -3.14 18.76
CA GLN A 59 16.26 -3.35 18.75
C GLN A 59 16.80 -3.51 20.17
N ARG A 60 18.04 -4.00 20.28
CA ARG A 60 18.81 -4.00 21.53
C ARG A 60 19.93 -2.98 21.42
N ASP A 61 20.16 -2.24 22.49
CA ASP A 61 21.33 -1.38 22.62
C ASP A 61 22.55 -2.19 23.14
N SER A 62 23.69 -1.51 23.30
CA SER A 62 24.91 -2.10 23.87
C SER A 62 24.75 -2.55 25.32
N SER A 63 23.77 -1.99 26.03
CA SER A 63 23.41 -2.32 27.41
C SER A 63 22.40 -3.47 27.49
N TYR A 64 22.09 -4.12 26.36
CA TYR A 64 21.08 -5.17 26.20
C TYR A 64 19.63 -4.74 26.50
N LEU A 65 19.36 -3.44 26.59
CA LEU A 65 18.01 -2.91 26.76
C LEU A 65 17.29 -2.83 25.42
N LEU A 66 16.00 -3.17 25.44
CA LEU A 66 15.15 -3.15 24.26
C LEU A 66 14.58 -1.76 24.03
N TYR A 67 14.62 -1.28 22.79
CA TYR A 67 14.01 -0.01 22.39
C TYR A 67 13.44 -0.09 20.97
N GLU A 68 12.41 0.71 20.70
CA GLU A 68 11.88 0.85 19.34
C GLU A 68 12.66 1.92 18.56
N HIS A 69 13.07 1.57 17.34
CA HIS A 69 13.76 2.48 16.46
C HIS A 69 13.21 2.40 15.04
N TYR A 70 13.14 3.54 14.37
CA TYR A 70 12.65 3.64 12.99
C TYR A 70 13.83 3.57 12.02
N TYR A 71 13.82 2.59 11.12
CA TYR A 71 14.78 2.50 10.03
C TYR A 71 14.08 2.67 8.68
N ALA A 72 14.63 3.51 7.81
CA ALA A 72 14.08 3.75 6.47
C ALA A 72 14.08 2.47 5.62
N ASP A 73 15.14 1.68 5.72
CA ASP A 73 15.30 0.43 4.95
C ASP A 73 14.29 -0.62 5.37
N THR A 74 14.04 -0.79 6.67
CA THR A 74 13.04 -1.75 7.16
C THR A 74 11.63 -1.33 6.73
N ALA A 75 11.33 -0.03 6.81
CA ALA A 75 10.07 0.54 6.36
C ALA A 75 9.84 0.30 4.85
N GLN A 76 10.90 0.47 4.03
CA GLN A 76 10.89 0.17 2.61
C GLN A 76 10.63 -1.32 2.33
N ILE A 77 11.35 -2.22 3.00
CA ILE A 77 11.16 -3.68 2.87
C ILE A 77 9.71 -4.09 3.22
N TYR A 78 9.16 -3.55 4.32
CA TYR A 78 7.78 -3.82 4.71
C TYR A 78 6.77 -3.27 3.71
N TYR A 79 7.03 -2.09 3.14
CA TYR A 79 6.22 -1.55 2.06
C TYR A 79 6.20 -2.50 0.86
N GLU A 80 7.36 -2.93 0.38
CA GLU A 80 7.48 -3.82 -0.78
C GLU A 80 6.80 -5.17 -0.54
N LYS A 81 6.98 -5.75 0.66
CA LYS A 81 6.30 -7.00 1.05
C LYS A 81 4.78 -6.86 1.00
N ARG A 82 4.24 -5.75 1.54
CA ARG A 82 2.80 -5.46 1.45
C ARG A 82 2.36 -5.22 0.01
N ARG A 83 3.16 -4.53 -0.79
CA ARG A 83 2.84 -4.23 -2.18
C ARG A 83 2.78 -5.49 -3.04
N LYS A 84 3.65 -6.47 -2.81
CA LYS A 84 3.58 -7.80 -3.45
C LYS A 84 2.27 -8.53 -3.16
N ASN A 85 1.72 -8.36 -1.96
CA ASN A 85 0.42 -8.93 -1.58
C ASN A 85 -0.76 -8.16 -2.19
N CYS A 86 -0.57 -6.90 -2.58
CA CYS A 86 -1.54 -6.12 -3.34
C CYS A 86 -1.45 -6.49 -4.83
N TYR A 87 -2.03 -7.63 -5.22
CA TYR A 87 -2.21 -7.95 -6.64
C TYR A 87 -3.68 -7.85 -7.03
N GLN A 88 -3.92 -7.43 -8.27
CA GLN A 88 -5.23 -7.58 -8.90
C GLN A 88 -5.45 -9.07 -9.12
N ARG A 89 -6.49 -9.65 -8.51
CA ARG A 89 -6.88 -11.03 -8.79
C ARG A 89 -7.07 -11.17 -10.29
N ASN A 90 -6.29 -12.05 -10.93
CA ASN A 90 -6.45 -12.31 -12.36
C ASN A 90 -7.87 -12.86 -12.57
N PRO A 91 -8.77 -12.11 -13.24
CA PRO A 91 -10.16 -12.53 -13.38
C PRO A 91 -10.27 -13.88 -14.10
N LEU A 92 -9.40 -14.14 -15.08
CA LEU A 92 -9.38 -15.41 -15.80
C LEU A 92 -9.01 -16.58 -14.90
N LYS A 93 -8.12 -16.38 -13.91
CA LYS A 93 -7.84 -17.41 -12.90
C LYS A 93 -8.99 -17.55 -11.91
N HIS A 94 -9.57 -16.44 -11.48
CA HIS A 94 -10.66 -16.44 -10.50
C HIS A 94 -11.92 -17.14 -11.05
N TYR A 95 -12.26 -16.90 -12.32
CA TYR A 95 -13.42 -17.45 -13.01
C TYR A 95 -13.08 -18.63 -13.93
N ALA A 96 -11.91 -19.27 -13.76
CA ALA A 96 -11.44 -20.32 -14.66
C ALA A 96 -12.43 -21.50 -14.80
N VAL A 97 -13.12 -21.86 -13.72
CA VAL A 97 -14.14 -22.92 -13.73
C VAL A 97 -15.34 -22.51 -14.58
N PHE A 98 -15.88 -21.31 -14.34
CA PHE A 98 -16.99 -20.75 -15.11
C PHE A 98 -16.64 -20.66 -16.60
N LEU A 99 -15.48 -20.07 -16.94
CA LEU A 99 -15.03 -19.93 -18.34
C LEU A 99 -14.87 -21.29 -19.03
N ARG A 100 -14.40 -22.32 -18.32
CA ARG A 100 -14.30 -23.69 -18.85
C ARG A 100 -15.66 -24.34 -19.06
N MET A 101 -16.62 -24.14 -18.15
CA MET A 101 -17.99 -24.65 -18.30
C MET A 101 -18.70 -23.97 -19.47
N LEU A 102 -18.59 -22.64 -19.54
CA LEU A 102 -19.08 -21.82 -20.64
C LEU A 102 -18.49 -22.31 -21.98
N SER A 103 -17.17 -22.49 -22.05
CA SER A 103 -16.49 -22.98 -23.27
C SER A 103 -16.93 -24.37 -23.70
N ARG A 104 -17.24 -25.27 -22.76
CA ARG A 104 -17.77 -26.62 -23.07
C ARG A 104 -19.19 -26.55 -23.64
N ARG A 105 -20.05 -25.71 -23.04
CA ARG A 105 -21.44 -25.52 -23.48
C ARG A 105 -21.50 -24.91 -24.88
N PHE A 106 -20.68 -23.89 -25.17
CA PHE A 106 -20.58 -23.32 -26.52
C PHE A 106 -20.14 -24.34 -27.60
N LYS A 107 -19.35 -25.34 -27.24
CA LYS A 107 -18.85 -26.37 -28.19
C LYS A 107 -19.84 -27.52 -28.41
N ALA A 108 -20.70 -27.81 -27.43
CA ALA A 108 -21.69 -28.87 -27.52
C ALA A 108 -23.05 -28.24 -27.87
N LYS A 109 -23.33 -28.08 -29.17
CA LYS A 109 -24.58 -27.53 -29.77
C LYS A 109 -25.30 -26.46 -28.92
N PHE A 110 -25.14 -25.21 -29.32
CA PHE A 110 -25.70 -24.06 -28.65
C PHE A 110 -27.23 -23.99 -28.83
N ASP A 111 -27.98 -24.51 -27.85
CA ASP A 111 -29.45 -24.44 -27.81
C ASP A 111 -29.98 -23.32 -26.90
N ALA A 112 -29.09 -22.61 -26.19
CA ALA A 112 -29.44 -21.39 -25.44
C ALA A 112 -29.45 -20.18 -26.38
N THR A 113 -30.41 -19.27 -26.24
CA THR A 113 -30.51 -18.07 -27.10
C THR A 113 -29.78 -16.85 -26.53
N SER A 114 -29.37 -16.87 -25.26
CA SER A 114 -28.67 -15.74 -24.60
C SER A 114 -27.73 -16.17 -23.47
N ILE A 115 -26.87 -15.23 -23.01
CA ILE A 115 -25.98 -15.43 -21.85
C ILE A 115 -26.76 -15.50 -20.52
N ASP A 116 -27.86 -14.75 -20.39
CA ASP A 116 -28.67 -14.74 -19.17
C ASP A 116 -29.38 -16.09 -18.95
N GLU A 117 -29.84 -16.73 -20.02
CA GLU A 117 -30.40 -18.09 -19.99
C GLU A 117 -29.38 -19.11 -19.46
N PHE A 118 -28.11 -18.98 -19.85
CA PHE A 118 -27.03 -19.84 -19.37
C PHE A 118 -26.69 -19.63 -17.88
N VAL A 119 -26.71 -18.38 -17.40
CA VAL A 119 -26.39 -18.08 -16.00
C VAL A 119 -27.51 -18.54 -15.05
N GLY A 120 -28.77 -18.54 -15.51
CA GLY A 120 -29.92 -19.02 -14.72
C GLY A 120 -29.98 -20.52 -14.45
N GLU A 121 -29.17 -21.35 -15.14
CA GLU A 121 -29.08 -22.81 -14.92
C GLU A 121 -28.10 -23.20 -13.78
N PHE A 122 -27.34 -22.25 -13.21
CA PHE A 122 -26.36 -22.46 -12.14
C PHE A 122 -26.73 -21.77 -10.83
#